data_AF-A0A933XDL6-F1
#
_entry.id   AF-A0A933XDL6-F1
#
_cell.length_a   1.000
_cell.length_b   1.000
_cell.length_c   1.000
_cell.angle_alpha   90.00
_cell.angle_beta   90.00
_cell.angle_gamma   90.00
#
_symmetry.space_group_name_H-M   'P 1'
#
loop_
_entity.id
_entity.type
_entity.pdbx_description
1 polymer ?
#
loop_
_entity_poly.entity_id
_entity_poly.type
_entity_poly.pdbx_seq_one_letter_code
_entity_poly.pdbx_strand_id
1 'polypeptide(L)' 'MEEKLIEFIKNEFLSDPGTEITAESKLISSGIVDSFSLFSLQAYIEREFGKKIPPPLITAESFDTVKQMIEIINRY' A
#
# COMPACT_ATOMS: atom_id res chain seq x y z
N MET A 1 6.36 -6.58 7.98
CA MET A 1 5.81 -5.34 7.40
C MET A 1 5.10 -5.66 6.10
N GLU A 2 5.77 -6.35 5.18
CA GLU A 2 5.20 -6.82 3.92
C GLU A 2 3.89 -7.59 4.10
N GLU A 3 3.91 -8.69 4.87
CA GLU A 3 2.70 -9.51 5.08
C GLU A 3 1.52 -8.70 5.62
N LYS A 4 1.77 -7.79 6.57
CA LYS A 4 0.74 -6.90 7.12
C LYS A 4 0.15 -5.95 6.07
N LEU A 5 0.99 -5.36 5.22
CA LEU A 5 0.54 -4.49 4.13
C LEU A 5 -0.26 -5.27 3.09
N ILE A 6 0.23 -6.45 2.68
CA ILE A 6 -0.48 -7.32 1.74
C ILE A 6 -1.84 -7.73 2.32
N GLU A 7 -1.89 -8.12 3.59
CA GLU A 7 -3.12 -8.51 4.26
C GLU A 7 -4.10 -7.34 4.37
N PHE A 8 -3.63 -6.16 4.74
CA PHE A 8 -4.46 -4.95 4.76
C PHE A 8 -5.02 -4.62 3.37
N ILE A 9 -4.18 -4.65 2.34
CA ILE A 9 -4.58 -4.37 0.96
C ILE A 9 -5.61 -5.40 0.49
N LYS A 10 -5.42 -6.68 0.82
CA LYS A 10 -6.37 -7.75 0.52
C LYS A 10 -7.71 -7.54 1.21
N ASN A 11 -7.71 -7.17 2.49
CA ASN A 11 -8.95 -7.03 3.24
C ASN A 11 -9.71 -5.75 2.91
N GLU A 12 -9.02 -4.65 2.64
CA GLU A 12 -9.66 -3.34 2.43
C GLU A 12 -9.93 -3.02 0.97
N PHE A 13 -9.08 -3.47 0.04
CA PHE A 13 -9.16 -3.04 -1.37
C PHE A 13 -9.51 -4.15 -2.34
N LEU A 14 -9.26 -5.42 -2.01
CA LEU A 14 -9.65 -6.52 -2.88
C LEU A 14 -11.06 -7.02 -2.56
N SER A 15 -11.90 -7.04 -3.58
CA SER A 15 -13.22 -7.68 -3.52
C SER A 15 -13.12 -9.21 -3.54
N ASP A 16 -12.05 -9.77 -4.12
CA ASP A 16 -11.83 -11.21 -4.20
C ASP A 16 -10.61 -11.64 -3.35
N PRO A 17 -10.83 -12.37 -2.24
CA PRO A 17 -9.76 -12.80 -1.34
C PRO A 17 -8.85 -13.89 -1.95
N GLY A 18 -9.24 -14.48 -3.08
CA GLY A 18 -8.43 -15.43 -3.85
C GLY A 18 -7.36 -14.76 -4.72
N THR A 19 -7.38 -13.43 -4.84
CA THR A 19 -6.40 -12.71 -5.65
C THR A 19 -5.00 -12.80 -5.03
N GLU A 20 -4.10 -13.47 -5.75
CA GLU A 20 -2.69 -13.53 -5.38
C GLU A 20 -1.99 -12.20 -5.65
N ILE A 21 -1.61 -11.52 -4.58
CA ILE A 21 -0.79 -10.32 -4.60
C ILE A 21 0.57 -10.66 -3.99
N THR A 22 1.62 -10.26 -4.70
CA THR A 22 3.01 -10.33 -4.25
C THR A 22 3.55 -8.94 -3.97
N ALA A 23 4.73 -8.85 -3.37
CA ALA A 23 5.37 -7.57 -3.08
C ALA A 23 5.68 -6.72 -4.35
N GLU A 24 5.84 -7.39 -5.49
CA GLU A 24 6.18 -6.76 -6.78
C GLU A 24 4.95 -6.59 -7.69
N SER A 25 3.79 -7.08 -7.25
CA SER A 25 2.54 -6.91 -7.97
C SER A 25 2.20 -5.41 -8.04
N LYS A 26 1.94 -4.93 -9.26
CA LYS A 26 1.39 -3.59 -9.49
C LYS A 26 -0.05 -3.57 -8.98
N LEU A 27 -0.36 -2.60 -8.12
CA LEU A 27 -1.64 -2.47 -7.44
C LEU A 27 -2.43 -1.28 -7.99
N ILE A 28 -1.77 -0.13 -8.14
CA ILE A 28 -2.45 1.09 -8.53
C ILE A 28 -2.54 1.15 -10.04
N SER A 29 -1.42 0.94 -10.73
CA SER A 29 -1.36 0.99 -12.21
C SER A 29 -2.08 -0.18 -12.88
N SER A 30 -2.31 -1.28 -12.17
CA SER A 30 -3.15 -2.40 -12.63
C SER A 30 -4.65 -2.16 -12.41
N GLY A 31 -5.02 -1.12 -11.66
CA GLY A 31 -6.40 -0.83 -11.29
C GLY A 31 -6.97 -1.72 -10.18
N ILE A 32 -6.12 -2.45 -9.45
CA ILE A 32 -6.53 -3.25 -8.28
C ILE A 32 -6.88 -2.32 -7.10
N VAL A 33 -6.13 -1.23 -6.95
CA VAL A 33 -6.29 -0.25 -5.89
C VAL A 33 -6.45 1.15 -6.50
N ASP A 34 -7.46 1.89 -6.05
CA ASP A 34 -7.70 3.26 -6.50
C ASP A 34 -6.73 4.26 -5.86
N SER A 35 -6.48 5.38 -6.56
CA SER A 35 -5.64 6.47 -6.05
C SER A 35 -6.20 7.12 -4.77
N PHE A 36 -7.51 7.05 -4.52
CA PHE A 36 -8.13 7.51 -3.28
C PHE A 36 -7.79 6.61 -2.09
N SER A 37 -7.55 5.32 -2.32
CA SER A 37 -7.19 4.34 -1.29
C SER A 37 -5.82 4.62 -0.66
N LEU A 38 -4.99 5.44 -1.32
CA LEU A 38 -3.70 5.89 -0.80
C LEU A 38 -3.84 6.67 0.52
N PHE A 39 -4.94 7.42 0.72
CA PHE A 39 -5.20 8.10 1.99
C PHE A 39 -5.47 7.12 3.12
N SER A 40 -6.25 6.07 2.87
CA SER A 40 -6.50 4.99 3.83
C SER A 40 -5.21 4.24 4.16
N LEU A 41 -4.39 3.98 3.14
CA LEU A 41 -3.10 3.32 3.30
C LEU A 41 -2.13 4.17 4.14
N GLN A 42 -2.09 5.49 3.92
CA GLN A 42 -1.31 6.42 4.75
C GLN A 42 -1.73 6.36 6.22
N ALA A 43 -3.04 6.44 6.49
CA ALA A 43 -3.56 6.39 7.85
C ALA A 43 -3.25 5.05 8.53
N TYR A 44 -3.35 3.94 7.78
CA TYR A 44 -2.97 2.62 8.26
C TYR A 44 -1.48 2.55 8.63
N ILE A 45 -0.59 3.08 7.77
CA ILE A 45 0.86 3.08 8.02
C ILE A 45 1.20 3.90 9.27
N GLU A 46 0.59 5.06 9.44
CA GLU A 46 0.80 5.90 10.63
C GLU A 46 0.32 5.17 11.89
N ARG A 47 -0.81 4.46 11.83
CA ARG A 47 -1.37 3.73 12.98
C ARG A 47 -0.60 2.46 13.33
N GLU A 48 -0.26 1.62 12.34
CA GLU A 48 0.33 0.30 12.56
C GLU A 48 1.85 0.33 12.72
N PHE A 49 2.53 1.26 12.04
CA PHE A 49 3.99 1.35 12.06
C PHE A 49 4.49 2.60 12.78
N GLY A 50 3.62 3.56 13.13
CA GLY A 50 4.03 4.83 13.74
C GLY A 50 4.79 5.73 12.76
N LYS A 51 4.68 5.47 11.45
CA LYS A 51 5.45 6.13 10.39
C LYS A 51 4.61 7.18 9.69
N LYS A 52 5.03 8.45 9.77
CA LYS A 52 4.32 9.55 9.14
C LYS A 52 4.92 9.89 7.79
N ILE A 53 4.33 9.34 6.74
CA ILE A 53 4.77 9.60 5.36
C ILE A 53 4.16 10.92 4.87
N PRO A 54 4.96 11.85 4.30
CA PRO A 54 4.45 13.07 3.68
C PRO A 54 3.49 12.77 2.52
N PRO A 55 2.30 13.40 2.45
CA PRO A 55 1.35 13.19 1.35
C PRO A 55 1.92 13.33 -0.08
N PRO A 56 2.85 14.28 -0.37
CA PRO A 56 3.43 14.39 -1.70
C PRO A 56 4.24 13.18 -2.16
N LEU A 57 4.66 12.31 -1.24
CA LEU A 57 5.38 11.08 -1.55
C LEU A 57 4.46 9.88 -1.78
N ILE A 58 3.19 10.00 -1.40
CA ILE A 58 2.19 8.95 -1.53
C ILE A 58 1.45 9.16 -2.84
N THR A 59 2.08 8.71 -3.92
CA THR A 59 1.53 8.80 -5.28
C THR A 59 1.32 7.41 -5.86
N ALA A 60 0.48 7.32 -6.90
CA ALA A 60 0.25 6.08 -7.63
C ALA A 60 1.57 5.44 -8.15
N GLU A 61 2.57 6.25 -8.46
CA GLU A 61 3.88 5.77 -8.94
C GLU A 61 4.78 5.28 -7.79
N SER A 62 4.78 6.00 -6.66
CA SER A 62 5.62 5.68 -5.51
C SER A 62 5.06 4.53 -4.66
N PHE A 63 3.75 4.29 -4.74
CA PHE A 63 3.02 3.29 -3.97
C PHE A 63 2.37 2.24 -4.90
N ASP A 64 2.92 2.03 -6.10
CA ASP A 64 2.36 1.07 -7.06
C ASP A 64 2.51 -0.38 -6.58
N THR A 65 3.56 -0.69 -5.82
CA THR A 65 3.85 -2.04 -5.32
C THR A 65 4.12 -2.02 -3.82
N VAL A 66 3.83 -3.12 -3.12
CA VAL A 66 4.09 -3.21 -1.67
C VAL A 66 5.58 -3.06 -1.36
N LYS A 67 6.45 -3.55 -2.24
CA LYS A 67 7.90 -3.35 -2.12
C LYS A 67 8.29 -1.87 -2.07
N GLN A 68 7.77 -1.06 -2.99
CA GLN A 68 8.02 0.38 -2.98
C GLN A 68 7.45 1.05 -1.72
N MET A 69 6.27 0.63 -1.28
CA MET A 69 5.69 1.12 -0.01
C MET A 69 6.65 0.87 1.15
N ILE A 70 7.15 -0.36 1.30
CA ILE A 70 8.10 -0.74 2.35
C ILE A 70 9.39 0.08 2.25
N GLU A 71 9.93 0.29 1.04
CA GLU A 71 11.12 1.12 0.86
C GLU A 71 10.91 2.54 1.33
N ILE A 72 9.75 3.14 1.04
CA ILE A 72 9.43 4.49 1.50
C ILE A 72 9.21 4.49 3.02
N ILE A 73 8.47 3.52 3.56
CA ILE A 73 8.20 3.41 4.99
C ILE A 73 9.50 3.28 5.79
N ASN A 74 10.48 2.51 5.29
CA ASN A 74 11.78 2.32 5.95
C ASN A 74 12.68 3.57 5.90
N ARG A 75 12.40 4.54 5.03
CA ARG A 75 13.13 5.82 4.98
C ARG A 75 12.63 6.83 6.02
N TYR A 76 11.50 6.57 6.65
CA TYR A 76 10.91 7.34 7.75
C TYR A 76 10.88 6.49 9.02
#